data_AF-A0A2D6EUB8-F1
#
_entry.id   AF-A0A2D6EUB8-F1
#
_cell.length_a   1.000
_cell.length_b   1.000
_cell.length_c   1.000
_cell.angle_alpha   90.00
_cell.angle_beta   90.00
_cell.angle_gamma   90.00
#
_symmetry.space_group_name_H-M   'P 1'
#
loop_
_entity.id
_entity.type
_entity.pdbx_description
1 polymer ?
#
loop_
_entity_poly.entity_id
_entity_poly.type
_entity_poly.pdbx_seq_one_letter_code
_entity_poly.pdbx_strand_id
1 'polypeptide(L)' 'MSIEQAKAFIEKMKTDKAFNDEVMTIEDLNERMTHIAKAGFEFTEDDFKHIYFTNVTRVSMTRLKEYDEALNYLN' A
#
# COMPACT_ATOMS: atom_id res chain seq x y z
N MET A 1 -15.14 2.38 2.69
CA MET A 1 -15.24 0.90 2.69
C MET A 1 -14.20 0.43 3.70
N SER A 2 -13.70 -0.81 3.69
CA SER A 2 -12.87 -1.32 4.81
C SER A 2 -11.37 -1.07 4.63
N ILE A 3 -10.75 -0.32 5.55
CA ILE A 3 -9.29 -0.13 5.61
C ILE A 3 -8.55 -1.47 5.79
N GLU A 4 -9.15 -2.44 6.48
CA GLU A 4 -8.55 -3.76 6.69
C GLU A 4 -8.45 -4.55 5.38
N GLN A 5 -9.48 -4.45 4.53
CA GLN A 5 -9.48 -5.05 3.19
C GLN A 5 -8.41 -4.43 2.29
N ALA A 6 -8.24 -3.11 2.34
CA ALA A 6 -7.18 -2.45 1.58
C ALA A 6 -5.77 -2.84 2.08
N LYS A 7 -5.58 -3.05 3.40
CA LYS A 7 -4.31 -3.60 3.94
C LYS A 7 -4.06 -5.02 3.45
N ALA A 8 -5.07 -5.88 3.52
CA ALA A 8 -4.96 -7.27 3.05
C ALA A 8 -4.66 -7.35 1.55
N PHE A 9 -5.28 -6.47 0.75
CA PHE A 9 -4.99 -6.34 -0.67
C PHE A 9 -3.51 -5.98 -0.91
N ILE A 10 -2.98 -4.97 -0.22
CA ILE A 10 -1.58 -4.56 -0.36
C ILE A 10 -0.62 -5.68 0.05
N GLU A 11 -0.93 -6.43 1.11
CA GLU A 11 -0.11 -7.58 1.51
C GLU A 11 -0.15 -8.71 0.47
N LYS A 12 -1.31 -9.00 -0.13
CA LYS A 12 -1.40 -9.95 -1.25
C LYS A 12 -0.60 -9.47 -2.46
N MET A 13 -0.69 -8.18 -2.82
CA MET A 13 0.11 -7.59 -3.90
C MET A 13 1.63 -7.71 -3.67
N LYS A 14 2.10 -7.76 -2.43
CA LYS A 14 3.53 -7.96 -2.10
C LYS A 14 3.97 -9.42 -2.13
N THR A 15 3.10 -10.32 -1.68
CA THR A 15 3.44 -11.73 -1.44
C THR A 15 3.09 -12.64 -2.60
N ASP A 16 2.09 -12.26 -3.40
CA ASP A 16 1.59 -13.00 -4.56
C ASP A 16 1.92 -12.25 -5.85
N LYS A 17 3.08 -12.60 -6.43
CA LYS A 17 3.57 -11.95 -7.65
C LYS A 17 2.66 -12.17 -8.86
N ALA A 18 2.03 -13.34 -8.97
CA ALA A 18 1.13 -13.63 -10.10
C ALA A 18 -0.11 -12.74 -10.03
N PHE A 19 -0.70 -12.61 -8.84
CA PHE A 19 -1.81 -11.68 -8.61
C PHE A 19 -1.40 -10.22 -8.83
N ASN A 20 -0.20 -9.83 -8.40
CA ASN A 20 0.32 -8.48 -8.67
C ASN A 20 0.41 -8.20 -10.16
N ASP A 21 1.05 -9.09 -10.92
CA ASP A 21 1.23 -8.93 -12.36
C ASP A 21 -0.14 -8.88 -13.06
N GLU A 22 -1.08 -9.75 -12.70
CA GLU A 22 -2.45 -9.73 -13.21
C GLU A 22 -3.14 -8.38 -12.97
N VAL A 23 -3.16 -7.89 -11.72
CA VAL A 23 -3.80 -6.61 -11.37
C VAL A 23 -3.13 -5.43 -12.06
N MET A 24 -1.80 -5.45 -12.21
CA MET A 24 -1.03 -4.36 -12.82
C MET A 24 -1.13 -4.34 -14.35
N THR A 25 -1.52 -5.44 -15.00
CA THR A 25 -1.82 -5.44 -16.44
C THR A 25 -3.14 -4.75 -16.79
N ILE A 26 -4.00 -4.50 -15.81
CA ILE A 26 -5.27 -3.79 -16.02
C ILE A 26 -4.99 -2.27 -15.95
N GLU A 27 -4.97 -1.64 -17.12
CA GLU A 27 -4.68 -0.20 -17.26
C GLU A 27 -5.85 0.68 -16.79
N ASP A 28 -7.09 0.29 -17.12
CA ASP A 28 -8.27 1.05 -16.73
C ASP A 28 -8.53 0.92 -15.22
N LEU A 29 -8.72 2.06 -14.58
CA LEU A 29 -8.88 2.13 -13.13
C LEU A 29 -10.19 1.46 -12.67
N ASN A 30 -11.28 1.64 -13.39
CA ASN A 30 -12.59 1.08 -13.01
C ASN A 30 -12.61 -0.43 -13.20
N GLU A 31 -12.01 -0.93 -14.28
CA GLU A 31 -11.83 -2.35 -14.53
C GLU A 31 -10.95 -2.99 -13.46
N ARG A 32 -9.84 -2.34 -13.09
CA ARG A 32 -8.95 -2.81 -12.03
C ARG A 32 -9.66 -2.88 -10.68
N MET A 33 -10.40 -1.85 -10.30
CA MET A 33 -11.18 -1.84 -9.05
C MET A 33 -12.28 -2.92 -9.06
N THR A 34 -12.92 -3.15 -10.20
CA THR A 34 -13.91 -4.23 -10.36
C THR A 34 -13.27 -5.61 -10.21
N HIS A 35 -12.09 -5.81 -10.79
CA HIS A 35 -11.34 -7.06 -10.66
C HIS A 35 -10.93 -7.31 -9.20
N ILE A 36 -10.40 -6.30 -8.51
CA ILE A 36 -10.03 -6.36 -7.10
C ILE A 36 -11.25 -6.71 -6.22
N ALA A 37 -12.42 -6.12 -6.49
CA ALA A 37 -13.66 -6.44 -5.79
C ALA A 37 -14.09 -7.90 -6.01
N LYS A 38 -13.96 -8.43 -7.24
CA LYS A 38 -14.22 -9.85 -7.55
C LYS A 38 -13.25 -10.79 -6.83
N ALA A 39 -12.03 -10.35 -6.55
CA ALA A 39 -11.07 -11.09 -5.74
C ALA A 39 -11.38 -11.06 -4.23
N GLY A 40 -12.47 -10.39 -3.82
CA GLY A 40 -12.95 -10.33 -2.44
C GLY A 40 -12.46 -9.12 -1.64
N PHE A 41 -11.76 -8.19 -2.28
CA PHE A 41 -11.27 -6.98 -1.62
C PHE A 41 -12.19 -5.79 -1.90
N GLU A 42 -12.89 -5.34 -0.87
CA GLU A 42 -13.77 -4.17 -0.96
C GLU A 42 -13.19 -2.97 -0.19
N PHE A 43 -12.60 -2.02 -0.94
CA PHE A 43 -12.14 -0.74 -0.42
C PHE A 43 -12.36 0.40 -1.42
N THR A 44 -12.46 1.65 -0.94
CA THR A 44 -12.52 2.83 -1.82
C THR A 44 -11.12 3.26 -2.26
N GLU A 45 -11.05 4.09 -3.31
CA GLU A 45 -9.80 4.75 -3.68
C GLU A 45 -9.20 5.56 -2.52
N ASP A 46 -10.04 6.21 -1.70
CA ASP A 46 -9.59 6.94 -0.52
C ASP A 46 -9.00 6.02 0.57
N ASP A 47 -9.59 4.84 0.79
CA ASP A 47 -9.05 3.84 1.73
C ASP A 47 -7.65 3.38 1.27
N PHE A 48 -7.48 3.17 -0.04
CA PHE A 48 -6.19 2.80 -0.63
C PHE A 48 -5.15 3.92 -0.52
N LYS A 49 -5.53 5.15 -0.91
CA LYS A 49 -4.67 6.35 -0.78
C LYS A 49 -4.25 6.59 0.65
N HIS A 50 -5.15 6.42 1.62
CA HIS A 50 -4.86 6.56 3.04
C HIS A 50 -3.74 5.61 3.48
N ILE A 51 -3.80 4.34 3.07
CA ILE A 51 -2.77 3.36 3.43
C ILE A 51 -1.45 3.61 2.69
N TYR A 52 -1.49 3.92 1.39
CA TYR A 52 -0.28 4.27 0.63
C TYR A 52 0.43 5.47 1.25
N PHE A 53 -0.32 6.54 1.55
CA PHE A 53 0.22 7.74 2.17
C PHE A 53 0.80 7.46 3.56
N THR A 54 0.08 6.69 4.40
CA THR A 54 0.52 6.31 5.74
C THR A 54 1.80 5.47 5.71
N ASN A 55 1.93 4.53 4.76
CA ASN A 55 3.12 3.71 4.63
C ASN A 55 4.33 4.54 4.16
N VAL A 56 4.15 5.45 3.19
CA VAL A 56 5.21 6.33 2.71
C VAL A 56 5.65 7.32 3.80
N THR A 57 4.71 7.98 4.48
CA THR A 57 5.06 8.89 5.59
C THR A 57 5.70 8.15 6.75
N ARG A 58 5.25 6.94 7.08
CA ARG A 58 5.89 6.13 8.13
C ARG A 58 7.34 5.78 7.77
N VAL A 59 7.61 5.34 6.55
CA VAL A 59 8.99 5.05 6.09
C VAL A 59 9.86 6.32 6.10
N SER A 60 9.33 7.44 5.61
CA SER A 60 10.05 8.72 5.61
C SER A 60 10.34 9.22 7.03
N MET A 61 9.39 9.09 7.97
CA MET A 61 9.61 9.45 9.38
C MET A 61 10.58 8.51 10.08
N THR A 62 10.57 7.21 9.79
CA THR A 62 11.56 6.27 10.32
C THR A 62 12.97 6.65 9.88
N ARG A 63 13.17 6.96 8.58
CA ARG A 63 14.46 7.42 8.06
C ARG A 63 14.94 8.72 8.68
N LEU A 64 14.03 9.67 8.95
CA LEU A 64 14.36 10.92 9.64
C LEU A 64 14.80 10.67 11.09
N LYS A 65 14.09 9.79 11.81
CA LYS A 65 14.49 9.40 13.18
C LYS A 65 15.85 8.70 13.22
N GLU A 66 16.10 7.78 12.29
CA GLU A 66 17.40 7.09 12.17
C GLU A 66 18.55 8.07 11.90
N TYR A 67 18.31 9.13 11.11
CA TYR A 67 19.30 10.18 10.86
C TYR A 67 19.54 11.05 12.10
N ASP A 68 18.48 11.46 12.80
CA ASP A 68 18.57 12.23 14.04
C ASP A 68 19.30 11.43 15.14
N GLU A 69 19.02 10.13 15.25
CA GLU A 69 19.71 9.22 16.17
C GLU A 69 21.20 9.07 15.79
N ALA A 70 21.52 8.86 14.51
CA ALA A 70 22.91 8.74 14.05
C ALA A 70 23.73 10.02 14.31
N LEU A 71 23.12 11.20 14.17
CA LEU A 71 23.75 12.48 14.50
C LEU A 71 24.04 12.63 16.00
N ASN A 72 23.18 12.09 16.87
CA ASN A 72 23.39 12.14 18.32
C ASN A 72 24.56 11.28 18.80
N TYR A 73 25.00 10.28 18.02
CA TYR A 73 26.20 9.49 18.34
C TYR A 73 27.52 10.11 17.85
N LEU A 74 27.44 11.19 17.06
CA LEU A 74 28.60 11.91 16.51
C LEU A 74 28.94 13.20 17.29
N ASN A 75 28.13 13.55 18.30
CA ASN A 75 28.34 14.66 19.23
C ASN A 75 28.67 14.14 20.63
#